data_AF-A0A846R103-F1
#
_entry.id   AF-A0A846R103-F1
#
_cell.length_a   1.000
_cell.length_b   1.000
_cell.length_c   1.000
_cell.angle_alpha   90.00
_cell.angle_beta   90.00
_cell.angle_gamma   90.00
#
_symmetry.space_group_name_H-M   'P 1'
#
loop_
_entity.id
_entity.type
_entity.pdbx_description
1 polymer ?
#
loop_
_entity_poly.entity_id
_entity_poly.type
_entity_poly.pdbx_seq_one_letter_code
_entity_poly.pdbx_strand_id
1 'polypeptide(L)'
;MEPNAVQGFDCIIESQLPIGAGISSSAALECGMAKGLNELFGIGLTDEQIISLSRNAEHSFVGTKCGVMDQFAVVKGKENRVLFLDCKTEKHKVIGAKFAPYLVLLLNTNVSHNLANSEYNVRIEECGLALQKIASKYPNYKFLADVPQNIVEEFKSEIPEKIFNRALFVSQENNRVHNSVSALNNELLDEFGELMCASHNGLQNLYEVSCPELDFLVDFSKRYNAILGSRMMGGGFGGCTINIIHQDFVDEYLEIVSEAYMDRFNIGLSPILVEIGDGVEVIKQK
;
A
#
# COMPACT_ATOMS: atom_id res chain seq x y z
N MET A 1 12.94 28.21 6.59
CA MET A 1 13.19 28.54 5.18
C MET A 1 13.31 30.05 5.09
N GLU A 2 14.32 30.54 4.39
CA GLU A 2 14.41 31.97 4.06
C GLU A 2 13.13 32.41 3.32
N PRO A 3 12.57 33.59 3.63
CA PRO A 3 11.54 34.20 2.78
C PRO A 3 12.06 34.29 1.33
N ASN A 4 11.24 33.91 0.33
CA ASN A 4 11.59 33.87 -1.10
C ASN A 4 12.58 32.78 -1.56
N ALA A 5 12.65 31.64 -0.85
CA ALA A 5 13.48 30.50 -1.29
C ALA A 5 13.01 29.81 -2.60
N VAL A 6 11.88 30.22 -3.17
CA VAL A 6 11.29 29.65 -4.40
C VAL A 6 10.89 30.81 -5.32
N GLN A 7 11.16 30.68 -6.62
CA GLN A 7 10.79 31.64 -7.66
C GLN A 7 9.82 31.00 -8.66
N GLY A 8 9.27 31.80 -9.58
CA GLY A 8 8.48 31.26 -10.70
C GLY A 8 9.32 30.33 -11.57
N PHE A 9 8.72 29.25 -12.05
CA PHE A 9 9.36 28.27 -12.92
C PHE A 9 8.31 27.69 -13.88
N ASP A 10 8.79 27.19 -15.02
CA ASP A 10 7.98 26.42 -15.96
C ASP A 10 8.28 24.92 -15.75
N CYS A 11 7.24 24.09 -15.81
CA CYS A 11 7.35 22.65 -15.60
C CYS A 11 6.43 21.90 -16.55
N ILE A 12 6.97 20.85 -17.16
CA ILE A 12 6.21 19.86 -17.93
C ILE A 12 6.14 18.60 -17.07
N ILE A 13 4.93 18.07 -16.88
CA ILE A 13 4.68 16.87 -16.10
C ILE A 13 4.17 15.80 -17.05
N GLU A 14 4.89 14.67 -17.10
CA GLU A 14 4.49 13.47 -17.82
C GLU A 14 4.46 12.31 -16.82
N SER A 15 3.50 11.40 -16.98
CA SER A 15 3.35 10.23 -16.12
C SER A 15 2.88 9.03 -16.92
N GLN A 16 3.49 7.88 -16.64
CA GLN A 16 3.05 6.58 -17.12
C GLN A 16 2.21 5.83 -16.07
N LEU A 17 2.08 6.37 -14.85
CA LEU A 17 1.29 5.77 -13.79
C LEU A 17 -0.20 5.95 -14.09
N PRO A 18 -1.00 4.87 -14.19
CA PRO A 18 -2.44 4.99 -14.32
C PRO A 18 -3.04 5.74 -13.13
N ILE A 19 -3.76 6.82 -13.44
CA ILE A 19 -4.42 7.66 -12.46
C ILE A 19 -5.53 6.85 -11.78
N GLY A 20 -5.55 6.88 -10.44
CA GLY A 20 -6.60 6.23 -9.65
C GLY A 20 -6.48 4.71 -9.52
N ALA A 21 -5.41 4.09 -10.01
CA ALA A 21 -5.20 2.64 -9.90
C ALA A 21 -4.81 2.16 -8.49
N GLY A 22 -4.66 3.06 -7.51
CA GLY A 22 -4.20 2.73 -6.16
C GLY A 22 -2.69 2.45 -6.07
N ILE A 23 -1.91 3.01 -6.99
CA ILE A 23 -0.44 2.88 -7.06
C ILE A 23 0.30 4.19 -6.73
N SER A 24 -0.35 5.07 -5.96
CA SER A 24 0.27 6.28 -5.39
C SER A 24 0.78 7.32 -6.40
N SER A 25 0.01 7.56 -7.47
CA SER A 25 0.34 8.60 -8.46
C SER A 25 0.40 10.02 -7.88
N SER A 26 -0.36 10.32 -6.80
CA SER A 26 -0.27 11.62 -6.11
C SER A 26 1.07 11.77 -5.40
N ALA A 27 1.48 10.79 -4.61
CA ALA A 27 2.77 10.80 -3.92
C ALA A 27 3.95 10.90 -4.90
N ALA A 28 3.86 10.24 -6.06
CA ALA A 28 4.86 10.35 -7.13
C ALA A 28 5.02 11.81 -7.62
N LEU A 29 3.88 12.48 -7.88
CA LEU A 29 3.87 13.90 -8.29
C LEU A 29 4.39 14.82 -7.17
N GLU A 30 3.90 14.65 -5.95
CA GLU A 30 4.27 15.49 -4.80
C GLU A 30 5.76 15.40 -4.49
N CYS A 31 6.27 14.17 -4.37
CA CYS A 31 7.68 13.93 -4.06
C CYS A 31 8.59 14.31 -5.23
N GLY A 32 8.16 14.04 -6.47
CA GLY A 32 8.85 14.47 -7.69
C GLY A 32 9.00 15.99 -7.76
N MET A 33 7.89 16.71 -7.55
CA MET A 33 7.88 18.18 -7.53
C MET A 33 8.75 18.72 -6.38
N ALA A 34 8.60 18.18 -5.17
CA ALA A 34 9.38 18.61 -4.02
C ALA A 34 10.89 18.37 -4.22
N LYS A 35 11.29 17.21 -4.76
CA LYS A 35 12.70 16.90 -5.06
C LYS A 35 13.24 17.80 -6.18
N GLY A 36 12.46 18.01 -7.24
CA GLY A 36 12.80 18.88 -8.35
C GLY A 36 13.01 20.33 -7.93
N LEU A 37 12.09 20.89 -7.13
CA LEU A 37 12.21 22.26 -6.60
C LEU A 37 13.36 22.39 -5.60
N ASN A 38 13.58 21.36 -4.78
CA ASN A 38 14.71 21.31 -3.86
C ASN A 38 16.04 21.44 -4.60
N GLU A 39 16.20 20.74 -5.74
CA GLU A 39 17.37 20.87 -6.60
C GLU A 39 17.40 22.22 -7.32
N LEU A 40 16.30 22.59 -7.99
CA LEU A 40 16.23 23.77 -8.86
C LEU A 40 16.59 25.06 -8.11
N PHE A 41 16.13 25.20 -6.87
CA PHE A 41 16.36 26.39 -6.05
C PHE A 41 17.44 26.19 -4.97
N GLY A 42 18.08 25.03 -4.90
CA GLY A 42 19.13 24.74 -3.92
C GLY A 42 18.66 24.88 -2.47
N ILE A 43 17.44 24.44 -2.16
CA ILE A 43 16.77 24.66 -0.86
C ILE A 43 17.46 23.88 0.27
N GLY A 44 18.03 22.71 -0.05
CA GLY A 44 18.77 21.87 0.91
C GLY A 44 17.88 21.04 1.84
N LEU A 45 16.68 20.66 1.39
CA LEU A 45 15.79 19.74 2.12
C LEU A 45 16.37 18.32 2.12
N THR A 46 16.27 17.66 3.28
CA THR A 46 16.53 16.21 3.39
C THR A 46 15.37 15.41 2.81
N ASP A 47 15.61 14.12 2.54
CA ASP A 47 14.55 13.22 2.08
C ASP A 47 13.39 13.13 3.08
N GLU A 48 13.68 13.12 4.38
CA GLU A 48 12.66 13.06 5.44
C GLU A 48 11.81 14.33 5.44
N GLN A 49 12.42 15.48 5.16
CA GLN A 49 11.68 16.73 4.98
C GLN A 49 10.82 16.71 3.72
N ILE A 50 11.30 16.11 2.63
CA ILE A 50 10.52 15.95 1.38
C ILE A 50 9.33 15.03 1.60
N ILE A 51 9.51 13.89 2.27
CA ILE A 51 8.43 12.95 2.63
C ILE A 51 7.39 13.66 3.48
N SER A 52 7.83 14.35 4.54
CA SER A 52 6.94 15.08 5.44
C SER A 52 6.18 16.20 4.73
N LEU A 53 6.86 16.99 3.91
CA LEU A 53 6.26 18.09 3.14
C LEU A 53 5.21 17.57 2.15
N SER A 54 5.52 16.51 1.42
CA SER A 54 4.63 15.90 0.45
C SER A 54 3.39 15.34 1.13
N ARG A 55 3.55 14.59 2.23
CA ARG A 55 2.42 14.11 3.04
C ARG A 55 1.54 15.25 3.57
N ASN A 56 2.15 16.34 4.02
CA ASN A 56 1.41 17.49 4.52
C ASN A 56 0.63 18.22 3.40
N ALA A 57 1.12 18.18 2.15
CA ALA A 57 0.41 18.70 0.99
C ALA A 57 -0.85 17.87 0.71
N GLU A 58 -0.75 16.53 0.71
CA GLU A 58 -1.90 15.63 0.58
C GLU A 58 -2.94 15.91 1.69
N HIS A 59 -2.50 16.12 2.94
CA HIS A 59 -3.42 16.40 4.06
C HIS A 59 -4.10 17.76 3.97
N SER A 60 -3.34 18.81 3.63
CA SER A 60 -3.79 20.21 3.79
C SER A 60 -4.42 20.78 2.52
N PHE A 61 -4.01 20.27 1.35
CA PHE A 61 -4.46 20.77 0.05
C PHE A 61 -5.45 19.81 -0.61
N VAL A 62 -5.14 18.51 -0.65
CA VAL A 62 -6.03 17.49 -1.23
C VAL A 62 -7.14 17.10 -0.24
N GLY A 63 -6.81 17.04 1.05
CA GLY A 63 -7.74 16.72 2.13
C GLY A 63 -7.77 15.24 2.52
N THR A 64 -6.87 14.42 1.97
CA THR A 64 -6.77 12.98 2.30
C THR A 64 -5.83 12.79 3.48
N LYS A 65 -6.32 12.22 4.60
CA LYS A 65 -5.50 11.93 5.79
C LYS A 65 -4.69 10.64 5.65
N CYS A 66 -3.89 10.54 4.60
CA CYS A 66 -3.09 9.35 4.30
C CYS A 66 -1.97 9.11 5.32
N GLY A 67 -1.43 7.88 5.32
CA GLY A 67 -0.21 7.55 6.06
C GLY A 67 1.05 8.12 5.40
N VAL A 68 2.22 7.67 5.87
CA VAL A 68 3.54 8.06 5.32
C VAL A 68 4.05 7.12 4.21
N MET A 69 3.43 5.94 4.08
CA MET A 69 3.93 4.83 3.28
C MET A 69 4.24 5.22 1.83
N ASP A 70 3.29 5.88 1.16
CA ASP A 70 3.36 6.20 -0.26
C ASP A 70 4.53 7.15 -0.57
N GLN A 71 4.60 8.29 0.13
CA GLN A 71 5.69 9.24 0.00
C GLN A 71 7.03 8.61 0.38
N PHE A 72 7.05 7.75 1.42
CA PHE A 72 8.26 7.05 1.83
C PHE A 72 8.77 6.09 0.75
N ALA A 73 7.89 5.29 0.16
CA ALA A 73 8.23 4.36 -0.91
C ALA A 73 8.76 5.09 -2.15
N VAL A 74 8.09 6.19 -2.54
CA VAL A 74 8.53 7.02 -3.66
C VAL A 74 9.91 7.62 -3.42
N VAL A 75 10.22 8.07 -2.20
CA VAL A 75 11.51 8.74 -1.94
C VAL A 75 12.64 7.77 -1.64
N LYS A 76 12.37 6.67 -0.92
CA LYS A 76 13.40 5.74 -0.41
C LYS A 76 13.47 4.43 -1.18
N GLY A 77 12.71 4.29 -2.28
CA GLY A 77 12.76 3.14 -3.17
C GLY A 77 14.18 2.76 -3.57
N LYS A 78 14.41 1.45 -3.74
CA LYS A 78 15.70 0.90 -4.15
C LYS A 78 15.48 -0.24 -5.11
N GLU A 79 16.22 -0.20 -6.22
CA GLU A 79 16.13 -1.22 -7.26
C GLU A 79 16.26 -2.64 -6.66
N ASN A 80 15.35 -3.54 -7.03
CA ASN A 80 15.28 -4.93 -6.57
C ASN A 80 15.21 -5.10 -5.03
N ARG A 81 14.66 -4.12 -4.32
CA ARG A 81 14.50 -4.16 -2.86
C ARG A 81 13.13 -3.65 -2.41
N VAL A 82 12.62 -4.25 -1.33
CA VAL A 82 11.42 -3.74 -0.62
C VAL A 82 11.80 -3.08 0.69
N LEU A 83 10.96 -2.17 1.17
CA LEU A 83 11.20 -1.41 2.41
C LEU A 83 10.37 -1.99 3.56
N PHE A 84 11.05 -2.42 4.62
CA PHE A 84 10.41 -2.69 5.90
C PHE A 84 10.44 -1.42 6.75
N LEU A 85 9.30 -0.74 6.86
CA LEU A 85 9.15 0.58 7.47
C LEU A 85 8.38 0.49 8.79
N ASP A 86 8.96 1.04 9.86
CA ASP A 86 8.24 1.39 11.07
C ASP A 86 7.59 2.77 10.89
N CYS A 87 6.28 2.80 10.63
CA CYS A 87 5.53 4.03 10.38
C CYS A 87 5.46 4.99 11.59
N LYS A 88 5.80 4.54 12.80
CA LYS A 88 5.81 5.38 14.02
C LYS A 88 7.13 6.13 14.16
N THR A 89 8.24 5.48 13.83
CA THR A 89 9.58 6.07 13.99
C THR A 89 10.23 6.48 12.68
N GLU A 90 9.61 6.13 11.55
CA GLU A 90 10.13 6.28 10.18
C GLU A 90 11.48 5.57 9.94
N LYS A 91 11.89 4.71 10.89
CA LYS A 91 13.05 3.82 10.72
C LYS A 91 12.70 2.72 9.74
N HIS A 92 13.64 2.37 8.89
CA HIS A 92 13.43 1.36 7.87
C HIS A 92 14.63 0.43 7.69
N LYS A 93 14.35 -0.74 7.12
CA LYS A 93 15.34 -1.68 6.60
C LYS A 93 15.02 -1.97 5.15
N VAL A 94 16.05 -2.25 4.36
CA VAL A 94 15.94 -2.62 2.96
C VAL A 94 16.07 -4.14 2.86
N ILE A 95 15.07 -4.81 2.31
CA ILE A 95 15.00 -6.28 2.18
C ILE A 95 15.16 -6.65 0.70
N GLY A 96 15.89 -7.73 0.42
CA GLY A 96 16.06 -8.23 -0.95
C GLY A 96 14.74 -8.70 -1.56
N ALA A 97 14.39 -8.21 -2.75
CA ALA A 97 13.20 -8.64 -3.49
C ALA A 97 13.57 -9.72 -4.52
N LYS A 98 14.06 -10.87 -4.04
CA LYS A 98 14.49 -11.98 -4.91
C LYS A 98 13.28 -12.83 -5.31
N PHE A 99 12.46 -12.31 -6.22
CA PHE A 99 11.25 -13.01 -6.64
C PHE A 99 11.48 -14.04 -7.75
N ALA A 100 12.59 -13.98 -8.49
CA ALA A 100 12.84 -14.89 -9.61
C ALA A 100 12.66 -16.38 -9.24
N PRO A 101 11.97 -17.19 -10.08
CA PRO A 101 11.44 -16.88 -11.42
C PRO A 101 10.04 -16.21 -11.43
N TYR A 102 9.58 -15.67 -10.30
CA TYR A 102 8.30 -14.96 -10.19
C TYR A 102 8.44 -13.46 -10.44
N LEU A 103 7.36 -12.86 -10.93
CA LEU A 103 7.18 -11.44 -11.21
C LEU A 103 6.05 -10.85 -10.37
N VAL A 104 6.06 -9.53 -10.22
CA VAL A 104 4.97 -8.79 -9.59
C VAL A 104 4.03 -8.29 -10.68
N LEU A 105 2.80 -8.81 -10.68
CA LEU A 105 1.74 -8.42 -11.60
C LEU A 105 0.64 -7.70 -10.84
N LEU A 106 0.33 -6.47 -11.25
CA LEU A 106 -0.86 -5.79 -10.79
C LEU A 106 -2.01 -5.95 -11.79
N LEU A 107 -3.21 -6.16 -11.29
CA LEU A 107 -4.43 -6.16 -12.10
C LEU A 107 -5.34 -5.04 -11.60
N ASN A 108 -5.43 -3.96 -12.36
CA ASN A 108 -6.34 -2.86 -12.06
C ASN A 108 -7.76 -3.27 -12.45
N THR A 109 -8.66 -3.29 -11.47
CA THR A 109 -10.09 -3.53 -11.66
C THR A 109 -10.75 -2.49 -12.57
N ASN A 110 -10.12 -1.32 -12.76
CA ASN A 110 -10.71 -0.14 -13.41
C ASN A 110 -12.01 0.32 -12.72
N VAL A 111 -12.22 -0.10 -11.47
CA VAL A 111 -13.31 0.33 -10.61
C VAL A 111 -12.76 1.25 -9.54
N SER A 112 -13.45 2.38 -9.35
CA SER A 112 -13.22 3.29 -8.24
C SER A 112 -14.57 3.64 -7.64
N HIS A 113 -14.79 3.29 -6.38
CA HIS A 113 -15.99 3.71 -5.68
C HIS A 113 -15.79 5.11 -5.08
N ASN A 114 -16.67 6.05 -5.43
CA ASN A 114 -16.66 7.44 -4.93
C ASN A 114 -16.64 7.59 -3.39
N LEU A 115 -16.93 6.49 -2.66
CA LEU A 115 -16.94 6.41 -1.20
C LEU A 115 -15.56 6.12 -0.59
N ALA A 116 -14.52 5.84 -1.38
CA ALA A 116 -13.22 5.41 -0.86
C ALA A 116 -12.62 6.41 0.14
N ASN A 117 -12.67 7.72 -0.15
CA ASN A 117 -12.13 8.75 0.74
C ASN A 117 -12.95 8.89 2.04
N SER A 118 -14.27 8.73 2.00
CA SER A 118 -15.10 8.77 3.21
C SER A 118 -14.92 7.52 4.05
N GLU A 119 -14.93 6.33 3.43
CA GLU A 119 -14.77 5.05 4.13
C GLU A 119 -13.39 4.90 4.75
N TYR A 120 -12.34 5.41 4.09
CA TYR A 120 -11.00 5.45 4.65
C TYR A 120 -10.96 6.20 5.98
N ASN A 121 -11.58 7.38 6.05
CA ASN A 121 -11.67 8.17 7.29
C ASN A 121 -12.50 7.45 8.36
N VAL A 122 -13.57 6.74 7.98
CA VAL A 122 -14.35 5.90 8.91
C VAL A 122 -13.47 4.81 9.54
N ARG A 123 -12.58 4.16 8.78
CA ARG A 123 -11.65 3.16 9.35
C ARG A 123 -10.67 3.77 10.34
N ILE A 124 -10.19 4.99 10.11
CA ILE A 124 -9.35 5.72 11.07
C ILE A 124 -10.11 5.94 12.38
N GLU A 125 -11.36 6.41 12.31
CA GLU A 125 -12.20 6.64 13.48
C GLU A 125 -12.50 5.35 14.24
N GLU A 126 -12.87 4.27 13.54
CA GLU A 126 -13.11 2.94 14.13
C GLU A 126 -11.86 2.43 14.88
N CYS A 127 -10.67 2.53 14.27
CA CYS A 127 -9.42 2.14 14.92
C CYS A 127 -9.10 3.03 16.14
N GLY A 128 -9.39 4.33 16.06
CA GLY A 128 -9.22 5.27 17.17
C GLY A 128 -10.08 4.94 18.38
N LEU A 129 -11.35 4.59 18.15
CA LEU A 129 -12.29 4.16 19.20
C LEU A 129 -11.82 2.86 19.87
N ALA A 130 -11.37 1.88 19.07
CA ALA A 130 -10.83 0.64 19.62
C ALA A 130 -9.62 0.90 20.52
N LEU A 131 -8.66 1.71 20.04
CA LEU A 131 -7.47 2.06 20.79
C LEU A 131 -7.80 2.82 22.08
N GLN A 132 -8.76 3.76 22.04
CA GLN A 132 -9.20 4.48 23.22
C GLN A 132 -9.73 3.53 24.32
N LYS A 133 -10.54 2.55 23.92
CA LYS A 133 -11.08 1.56 24.86
C LYS A 133 -10.00 0.60 25.38
N ILE A 134 -9.07 0.16 24.53
CA ILE A 134 -7.94 -0.66 24.95
C ILE A 134 -7.06 0.11 25.95
N ALA A 135 -6.80 1.39 25.66
CA ALA A 135 -5.98 2.26 26.51
C ALA A 135 -6.58 2.53 27.89
N SER A 136 -7.90 2.35 28.10
CA SER A 136 -8.49 2.51 29.43
C SER A 136 -8.04 1.43 30.42
N LYS A 137 -7.65 0.24 29.93
CA LYS A 137 -7.11 -0.86 30.74
C LYS A 137 -5.60 -1.02 30.55
N TYR A 138 -5.10 -0.75 29.34
CA TYR A 138 -3.69 -0.89 28.95
C TYR A 138 -3.11 0.44 28.43
N PRO A 139 -2.87 1.43 29.31
CA PRO A 139 -2.52 2.81 28.92
C PRO A 139 -1.15 2.97 28.25
N ASN A 140 -0.32 1.93 28.28
CA ASN A 140 1.01 1.92 27.66
C ASN A 140 0.94 1.78 26.13
N TYR A 141 -0.15 1.22 25.58
CA TYR A 141 -0.32 1.15 24.13
C TYR A 141 -0.78 2.49 23.57
N LYS A 142 0.06 3.09 22.73
CA LYS A 142 -0.22 4.37 22.05
C LYS A 142 -0.66 4.18 20.59
N PHE A 143 -0.44 3.00 20.03
CA PHE A 143 -0.78 2.65 18.67
C PHE A 143 -1.40 1.26 18.65
N LEU A 144 -2.41 1.06 17.80
CA LEU A 144 -3.12 -0.21 17.72
C LEU A 144 -2.23 -1.35 17.21
N ALA A 145 -1.28 -1.03 16.32
CA ALA A 145 -0.27 -1.96 15.81
C ALA A 145 0.68 -2.48 16.91
N ASP A 146 0.83 -1.77 18.03
CA ASP A 146 1.63 -2.21 19.17
C ASP A 146 0.85 -3.19 20.07
N VAL A 147 -0.47 -3.33 19.90
CA VAL A 147 -1.33 -4.15 20.76
C VAL A 147 -1.30 -5.62 20.31
N PRO A 148 -0.87 -6.57 21.16
CA PRO A 148 -0.94 -7.99 20.87
C PRO A 148 -2.38 -8.49 20.69
N GLN A 149 -2.57 -9.47 19.79
CA GLN A 149 -3.89 -10.03 19.48
C GLN A 149 -4.64 -10.53 20.74
N ASN A 150 -3.94 -11.23 21.64
CA ASN A 150 -4.56 -11.75 22.87
C ASN A 150 -5.11 -10.64 23.78
N ILE A 151 -4.53 -9.44 23.73
CA ILE A 151 -5.05 -8.28 24.46
C ILE A 151 -6.28 -7.71 23.75
N VAL A 152 -6.28 -7.63 22.41
CA VAL A 152 -7.45 -7.19 21.64
C VAL A 152 -8.66 -8.10 21.92
N GLU A 153 -8.44 -9.42 22.00
CA GLU A 153 -9.47 -10.43 22.27
C GLU A 153 -10.21 -10.22 23.59
N GLU A 154 -9.57 -9.65 24.61
CA GLU A 154 -10.22 -9.33 25.89
C GLU A 154 -11.37 -8.32 25.73
N PHE A 155 -11.35 -7.48 24.69
CA PHE A 155 -12.34 -6.43 24.46
C PHE A 155 -13.49 -6.86 23.55
N LYS A 156 -13.52 -8.12 23.08
CA LYS A 156 -14.54 -8.62 22.15
C LYS A 156 -15.99 -8.36 22.61
N SER A 157 -16.24 -8.46 23.91
CA SER A 157 -17.55 -8.22 24.52
C SER A 157 -17.75 -6.77 25.00
N GLU A 158 -16.73 -5.91 24.91
CA GLU A 158 -16.73 -4.55 25.44
C GLU A 158 -16.85 -3.46 24.37
N ILE A 159 -16.60 -3.79 23.10
CA ILE A 159 -16.74 -2.87 21.96
C ILE A 159 -17.63 -3.49 20.87
N PRO A 160 -18.28 -2.66 20.03
CA PRO A 160 -19.03 -3.16 18.89
C PRO A 160 -18.20 -4.07 17.99
N GLU A 161 -18.80 -5.15 17.49
CA GLU A 161 -18.12 -6.19 16.71
C GLU A 161 -17.33 -5.62 15.52
N LYS A 162 -17.89 -4.66 14.80
CA LYS A 162 -17.22 -3.99 13.68
C LYS A 162 -15.90 -3.35 14.11
N ILE A 163 -15.91 -2.62 15.23
CA ILE A 163 -14.73 -1.94 15.80
C ILE A 163 -13.71 -2.96 16.32
N PHE A 164 -14.18 -4.04 16.95
CA PHE A 164 -13.33 -5.16 17.36
C PHE A 164 -12.60 -5.77 16.17
N ASN A 165 -13.31 -6.04 15.07
CA ASN A 165 -12.73 -6.61 13.85
C ASN A 165 -11.63 -5.72 13.26
N ARG A 166 -11.80 -4.38 13.28
CA ARG A 166 -10.74 -3.46 12.84
C ARG A 166 -9.48 -3.58 13.68
N ALA A 167 -9.63 -3.63 15.00
CA ALA A 167 -8.51 -3.78 15.91
C ALA A 167 -7.80 -5.11 15.77
N LEU A 168 -8.58 -6.18 15.63
CA LEU A 168 -8.05 -7.53 15.42
C LEU A 168 -7.24 -7.58 14.13
N PHE A 169 -7.77 -7.05 13.03
CA PHE A 169 -7.06 -6.97 11.76
C PHE A 169 -5.74 -6.21 11.90
N VAL A 170 -5.74 -5.00 12.46
CA VAL A 170 -4.53 -4.17 12.57
C VAL A 170 -3.43 -4.87 13.38
N SER A 171 -3.81 -5.54 14.48
CA SER A 171 -2.86 -6.32 15.28
C SER A 171 -2.27 -7.50 14.48
N GLN A 172 -3.14 -8.28 13.82
CA GLN A 172 -2.73 -9.43 13.02
C GLN A 172 -1.89 -9.04 11.81
N GLU A 173 -2.26 -7.96 11.12
CA GLU A 173 -1.57 -7.50 9.92
C GLU A 173 -0.18 -6.96 10.24
N ASN A 174 -0.01 -6.25 11.36
CA ASN A 174 1.32 -5.81 11.79
C ASN A 174 2.25 -7.00 12.06
N ASN A 175 1.74 -8.03 12.75
CA ASN A 175 2.51 -9.28 12.95
C ASN A 175 2.78 -10.00 11.62
N ARG A 176 1.82 -9.97 10.68
CA ARG A 176 1.97 -10.56 9.36
C ARG A 176 3.10 -9.91 8.56
N VAL A 177 3.26 -8.59 8.64
CA VAL A 177 4.39 -7.88 8.02
C VAL A 177 5.72 -8.40 8.55
N HIS A 178 5.86 -8.61 9.86
CA HIS A 178 7.07 -9.19 10.43
C HIS A 178 7.34 -10.61 9.90
N ASN A 179 6.30 -11.45 9.80
CA ASN A 179 6.41 -12.78 9.22
C ASN A 179 6.81 -12.73 7.74
N SER A 180 6.23 -11.81 6.97
CA SER A 180 6.57 -11.61 5.55
C SER A 180 8.03 -11.19 5.37
N VAL A 181 8.55 -10.31 6.23
CA VAL A 181 9.98 -9.96 6.25
C VAL A 181 10.85 -11.17 6.58
N SER A 182 10.42 -12.04 7.51
CA SER A 182 11.11 -13.30 7.80
C SER A 182 11.11 -14.21 6.58
N ALA A 183 9.96 -14.45 5.95
CA ALA A 183 9.82 -15.29 4.76
C ALA A 183 10.73 -14.81 3.62
N LEU A 184 10.73 -13.51 3.32
CA LEU A 184 11.58 -12.93 2.28
C LEU A 184 13.08 -13.06 2.59
N ASN A 185 13.50 -12.85 3.84
CA ASN A 185 14.92 -13.02 4.21
C ASN A 185 15.39 -14.47 4.13
N ASN A 186 14.46 -15.43 4.27
CA ASN A 186 14.75 -16.86 4.16
C ASN A 186 14.41 -17.43 2.77
N GLU A 187 14.05 -16.57 1.80
CA GLU A 187 13.70 -16.96 0.42
C GLU A 187 12.52 -17.95 0.34
N LEU A 188 11.60 -17.89 1.31
CA LEU A 188 10.38 -18.72 1.39
C LEU A 188 9.22 -18.02 0.69
N LEU A 189 9.24 -18.01 -0.65
CA LEU A 189 8.25 -17.27 -1.45
C LEU A 189 6.83 -17.84 -1.37
N ASP A 190 6.68 -19.16 -1.21
CA ASP A 190 5.36 -19.78 -0.98
C ASP A 190 4.72 -19.25 0.31
N GLU A 191 5.49 -19.21 1.41
CA GLU A 191 5.02 -18.66 2.69
C GLU A 191 4.70 -17.16 2.56
N PHE A 192 5.51 -16.40 1.83
CA PHE A 192 5.20 -15.00 1.54
C PHE A 192 3.87 -14.84 0.78
N GLY A 193 3.61 -15.70 -0.21
CA GLY A 193 2.36 -15.71 -0.97
C GLY A 193 1.13 -16.11 -0.12
N GLU A 194 1.28 -17.09 0.76
CA GLU A 194 0.24 -17.46 1.74
C GLU A 194 -0.09 -16.30 2.68
N LEU A 195 0.94 -15.57 3.15
CA LEU A 195 0.75 -14.37 3.97
C LEU A 195 0.02 -13.27 3.19
N MET A 196 0.32 -13.08 1.90
CA MET A 196 -0.45 -12.15 1.06
C MET A 196 -1.93 -12.53 1.01
N CYS A 197 -2.26 -13.80 0.77
CA CYS A 197 -3.64 -14.27 0.72
C CYS A 197 -4.35 -14.13 2.07
N ALA A 198 -3.66 -14.43 3.17
CA ALA A 198 -4.20 -14.28 4.52
C ALA A 198 -4.45 -12.81 4.88
N SER A 199 -3.61 -11.89 4.38
CA SER A 199 -3.85 -10.47 4.48
C SER A 199 -5.12 -10.05 3.73
N HIS A 200 -5.31 -10.52 2.48
CA HIS A 200 -6.53 -10.23 1.73
C HIS A 200 -7.78 -10.69 2.48
N ASN A 201 -7.75 -11.90 3.04
CA ASN A 201 -8.85 -12.42 3.84
C ASN A 201 -9.19 -11.51 5.04
N GLY A 202 -8.17 -10.96 5.71
CA GLY A 202 -8.34 -9.97 6.76
C GLY A 202 -8.92 -8.66 6.24
N LEU A 203 -8.44 -8.15 5.10
CA LEU A 203 -8.94 -6.92 4.48
C LEU A 203 -10.39 -7.04 4.03
N GLN A 204 -10.78 -8.21 3.55
CA GLN A 204 -12.14 -8.52 3.14
C GLN A 204 -13.08 -8.66 4.34
N ASN A 205 -12.72 -9.51 5.32
CA ASN A 205 -13.67 -9.98 6.34
C ASN A 205 -13.54 -9.26 7.68
N LEU A 206 -12.36 -8.73 8.02
CA LEU A 206 -12.10 -8.05 9.30
C LEU A 206 -11.96 -6.54 9.14
N TYR A 207 -11.38 -6.06 8.04
CA TYR A 207 -11.24 -4.63 7.77
C TYR A 207 -12.33 -4.09 6.85
N GLU A 208 -12.95 -4.95 6.05
CA GLU A 208 -14.04 -4.64 5.11
C GLU A 208 -13.68 -3.47 4.17
N VAL A 209 -12.53 -3.55 3.52
CA VAL A 209 -12.08 -2.56 2.52
C VAL A 209 -11.93 -3.14 1.12
N SER A 210 -12.22 -4.43 0.94
CA SER A 210 -12.26 -5.04 -0.39
C SER A 210 -13.56 -4.72 -1.14
N CYS A 211 -13.72 -5.27 -2.34
CA CYS A 211 -14.95 -5.19 -3.13
C CYS A 211 -15.10 -6.46 -3.99
N PRO A 212 -16.29 -6.72 -4.58
CA PRO A 212 -16.54 -7.92 -5.37
C PRO A 212 -15.52 -8.16 -6.49
N GLU A 213 -15.04 -7.09 -7.13
CA GLU A 213 -14.06 -7.14 -8.21
C GLU A 213 -12.68 -7.58 -7.70
N LEU A 214 -12.22 -7.00 -6.59
CA LEU A 214 -10.95 -7.38 -5.96
C LEU A 214 -11.00 -8.83 -5.45
N ASP A 215 -12.09 -9.19 -4.76
CA ASP A 215 -12.30 -10.53 -4.21
C ASP A 215 -12.30 -11.58 -5.32
N PHE A 216 -13.00 -11.29 -6.42
CA PHE A 216 -12.99 -12.16 -7.60
C PHE A 216 -11.59 -12.37 -8.15
N LEU A 217 -10.82 -11.31 -8.34
CA LEU A 217 -9.46 -11.42 -8.89
C LEU A 217 -8.55 -12.24 -7.97
N VAL A 218 -8.64 -12.05 -6.65
CA VAL A 218 -7.84 -12.83 -5.70
C VAL A 218 -8.27 -14.30 -5.69
N ASP A 219 -9.57 -14.59 -5.60
CA ASP A 219 -10.09 -15.96 -5.59
C ASP A 219 -9.88 -16.69 -6.92
N PHE A 220 -9.87 -15.97 -8.03
CA PHE A 220 -9.52 -16.51 -9.34
C PHE A 220 -8.03 -16.85 -9.40
N SER A 221 -7.17 -15.93 -8.97
CA SER A 221 -5.70 -16.11 -8.94
C SER A 221 -5.29 -17.35 -8.15
N LYS A 222 -5.93 -17.59 -6.99
CA LYS A 222 -5.61 -18.71 -6.08
C LYS A 222 -5.88 -20.10 -6.66
N ARG A 223 -6.52 -20.20 -7.84
CA ARG A 223 -6.78 -21.49 -8.52
C ARG A 223 -5.56 -22.01 -9.27
N TYR A 224 -4.55 -21.18 -9.46
CA TYR A 224 -3.39 -21.48 -10.30
C TYR A 224 -2.13 -21.59 -9.45
N ASN A 225 -1.49 -22.75 -9.44
CA ASN A 225 -0.24 -22.99 -8.70
C ASN A 225 0.92 -22.08 -9.14
N ALA A 226 0.83 -21.51 -10.34
CA ALA A 226 1.81 -20.53 -10.85
C ALA A 226 1.69 -19.17 -10.14
N ILE A 227 0.67 -18.94 -9.32
CA ILE A 227 0.49 -17.71 -8.54
C ILE A 227 0.66 -18.04 -7.06
N LEU A 228 1.76 -17.59 -6.46
CA LEU A 228 2.08 -17.88 -5.06
C LEU A 228 1.15 -17.15 -4.09
N GLY A 229 0.75 -15.93 -4.44
CA GLY A 229 -0.07 -15.10 -3.58
C GLY A 229 -0.73 -13.97 -4.34
N SER A 230 -1.93 -13.62 -3.89
CA SER A 230 -2.70 -12.50 -4.43
C SER A 230 -3.43 -11.78 -3.30
N ARG A 231 -3.45 -10.44 -3.37
CA ARG A 231 -4.24 -9.60 -2.47
C ARG A 231 -4.59 -8.26 -3.12
N MET A 232 -5.61 -7.60 -2.60
CA MET A 232 -5.84 -6.17 -2.91
C MET A 232 -4.66 -5.30 -2.46
N MET A 233 -4.35 -4.25 -3.21
CA MET A 233 -3.30 -3.28 -2.93
C MET A 233 -3.88 -1.88 -2.77
N GLY A 234 -3.27 -1.07 -1.90
CA GLY A 234 -3.71 0.30 -1.63
C GLY A 234 -4.92 0.37 -0.69
N GLY A 235 -5.71 1.44 -0.83
CA GLY A 235 -6.82 1.77 0.09
C GLY A 235 -8.06 0.89 -0.04
N GLY A 236 -8.18 0.09 -1.10
CA GLY A 236 -9.32 -0.77 -1.36
C GLY A 236 -10.50 -0.06 -2.03
N PHE A 237 -11.67 -0.69 -1.99
CA PHE A 237 -12.90 -0.24 -2.68
C PHE A 237 -12.71 -0.05 -4.20
N GLY A 238 -11.92 -0.95 -4.81
CA GLY A 238 -11.47 -0.88 -6.19
C GLY A 238 -9.94 -0.81 -6.29
N GLY A 239 -9.43 -0.33 -7.42
CA GLY A 239 -7.99 -0.27 -7.69
C GLY A 239 -7.40 -1.62 -8.08
N CYS A 240 -6.18 -1.93 -7.62
CA CYS A 240 -5.44 -3.10 -8.07
C CYS A 240 -5.45 -4.27 -7.08
N THR A 241 -5.35 -5.49 -7.61
CA THR A 241 -4.70 -6.59 -6.88
C THR A 241 -3.19 -6.61 -7.20
N ILE A 242 -2.40 -7.14 -6.28
CA ILE A 242 -0.98 -7.48 -6.47
C ILE A 242 -0.82 -8.99 -6.40
N ASN A 243 -0.10 -9.55 -7.38
CA ASN A 243 0.03 -10.99 -7.60
C ASN A 243 1.52 -11.36 -7.77
N ILE A 244 1.96 -12.43 -7.12
CA ILE A 244 3.28 -13.02 -7.33
C ILE A 244 3.11 -14.21 -8.28
N ILE A 245 3.46 -14.02 -9.55
CA ILE A 245 3.16 -14.95 -10.64
C ILE A 245 4.43 -15.45 -11.31
N HIS A 246 4.49 -16.74 -11.64
CA HIS A 246 5.61 -17.33 -12.36
C HIS A 246 5.72 -16.70 -13.76
N GLN A 247 6.92 -16.28 -14.16
CA GLN A 247 7.14 -15.55 -15.41
C GLN A 247 6.56 -16.25 -16.66
N ASP A 248 6.65 -17.59 -16.71
CA ASP A 248 6.20 -18.38 -17.86
C ASP A 248 4.66 -18.47 -17.99
N PHE A 249 3.91 -18.07 -16.96
CA PHE A 249 2.44 -18.16 -16.94
C PHE A 249 1.76 -16.81 -17.13
N VAL A 250 2.51 -15.70 -17.25
CA VAL A 250 1.94 -14.35 -17.29
C VAL A 250 0.97 -14.17 -18.46
N ASP A 251 1.40 -14.49 -19.68
CA ASP A 251 0.59 -14.24 -20.88
C ASP A 251 -0.70 -15.08 -20.88
N GLU A 252 -0.59 -16.38 -20.60
CA GLU A 252 -1.74 -17.28 -20.48
C GLU A 252 -2.69 -16.81 -19.37
N TYR A 253 -2.15 -16.41 -18.22
CA TYR A 253 -2.95 -15.92 -17.11
C TYR A 253 -3.72 -14.65 -17.47
N LEU A 254 -3.09 -13.72 -18.17
CA LEU A 254 -3.73 -12.46 -18.58
C LEU A 254 -4.90 -12.70 -19.53
N GLU A 255 -4.79 -13.64 -20.46
CA GLU A 255 -5.90 -14.02 -21.35
C GLU A 255 -7.09 -14.56 -20.54
N ILE A 256 -6.87 -15.58 -19.72
CA ILE A 256 -7.95 -16.27 -18.99
C ILE A 256 -8.58 -15.40 -17.90
N VAL A 257 -7.80 -14.58 -17.18
CA VAL A 257 -8.34 -13.69 -16.13
C VAL A 257 -9.12 -12.53 -16.74
N SER A 258 -8.69 -12.01 -17.89
CA SER A 258 -9.37 -10.91 -18.57
C SER A 258 -10.72 -11.35 -19.13
N GLU A 259 -10.79 -12.53 -19.76
CA GLU A 259 -12.05 -13.12 -20.23
C GLU A 259 -13.00 -13.37 -19.05
N ALA A 260 -12.53 -14.04 -18.00
CA ALA A 260 -13.37 -14.35 -16.84
C ALA A 260 -13.85 -13.09 -16.08
N TYR A 261 -13.01 -12.06 -15.99
CA TYR A 261 -13.38 -10.78 -15.37
C TYR A 261 -14.40 -10.01 -16.21
N MET A 262 -14.20 -9.95 -17.54
CA MET A 262 -15.14 -9.33 -18.48
C MET A 262 -16.49 -10.03 -18.43
N ASP A 263 -16.53 -11.36 -18.45
CA ASP A 263 -17.78 -12.13 -18.36
C ASP A 263 -18.53 -11.87 -17.05
N ARG A 264 -17.79 -11.69 -15.95
CA ARG A 264 -18.38 -11.52 -14.61
C ARG A 264 -18.91 -10.10 -14.38
N PHE A 265 -18.16 -9.08 -14.78
CA PHE A 265 -18.43 -7.68 -14.41
C PHE A 265 -18.79 -6.79 -15.60
N ASN A 266 -18.61 -7.25 -16.83
CA ASN A 266 -18.76 -6.46 -18.06
C ASN A 266 -17.87 -5.19 -18.05
N ILE A 267 -16.67 -5.34 -17.48
CA ILE A 267 -15.63 -4.32 -17.36
C ILE A 267 -14.31 -5.01 -17.74
N GLY A 268 -13.49 -4.37 -18.58
CA GLY A 268 -12.13 -4.85 -18.82
C GLY A 268 -11.20 -4.45 -17.68
N LEU A 269 -10.28 -5.34 -17.29
CA LEU A 269 -9.20 -4.99 -16.36
C LEU A 269 -7.98 -4.46 -17.11
N SER A 270 -7.10 -3.72 -16.43
CA SER A 270 -5.82 -3.26 -16.99
C SER A 270 -4.67 -3.94 -16.27
N PRO A 271 -3.85 -4.77 -16.95
CA PRO A 271 -2.67 -5.37 -16.34
C PRO A 271 -1.52 -4.37 -16.29
N ILE A 272 -0.70 -4.46 -15.23
CA ILE A 272 0.52 -3.66 -15.05
C ILE A 272 1.61 -4.61 -14.56
N LEU A 273 2.59 -4.89 -15.42
CA LEU A 273 3.79 -5.60 -15.01
C LEU A 273 4.73 -4.63 -14.32
N VAL A 274 5.18 -4.96 -13.11
CA VAL A 274 5.94 -4.04 -12.26
C VAL A 274 7.36 -4.54 -12.06
N GLU A 275 8.31 -3.63 -12.24
CA GLU A 275 9.69 -3.77 -11.79
C GLU A 275 9.89 -2.94 -10.51
N ILE A 276 10.72 -3.46 -9.60
CA ILE A 276 11.03 -2.79 -8.34
C ILE A 276 12.21 -1.87 -8.58
N GLY A 277 11.93 -0.57 -8.73
CA GLY A 277 12.92 0.45 -9.07
C GLY A 277 13.43 1.27 -7.89
N ASP A 278 14.35 2.18 -8.20
CA ASP A 278 14.79 3.23 -7.28
C ASP A 278 13.67 4.24 -6.98
N GLY A 279 13.85 4.97 -5.88
CA GLY A 279 13.00 6.11 -5.53
C GLY A 279 13.21 7.31 -6.45
N VAL A 280 12.69 8.47 -6.05
CA VAL A 280 12.78 9.70 -6.83
C VAL A 280 14.24 10.13 -7.04
N GLU A 281 14.60 10.35 -8.29
CA GLU A 281 15.93 10.78 -8.69
C GLU A 281 15.89 12.12 -9.43
N VAL A 282 17.02 12.82 -9.39
CA VAL A 282 17.23 14.05 -10.15
C VAL A 282 18.23 13.76 -11.26
N ILE A 283 17.77 13.87 -12.51
CA ILE A 283 18.62 13.67 -13.67
C ILE A 283 18.91 15.03 -14.31
N LYS A 284 20.19 15.41 -14.31
CA LYS A 284 20.63 16.62 -15.02
C LYS A 284 20.89 16.25 -16.47
N GLN A 285 20.02 16.69 -17.38
CA GLN A 285 20.30 16.61 -18.81
C GLN A 285 21.51 17.52 -19.10
N LYS A 286 22.54 16.95 -19.72
CA LYS A 286 23.74 17.67 -20.17
C LYS A 286 23.48 18.44 -21.45
#